data_AF-A0A4Q3DF96-F1
#
_entry.id   AF-A0A4Q3DF96-F1
#
_cell.length_a   1.000
_cell.length_b   1.000
_cell.length_c   1.000
_cell.angle_alpha   90.00
_cell.angle_beta   90.00
_cell.angle_gamma   90.00
#
_symmetry.space_group_name_H-M   'P 1'
#
loop_
_entity.id
_entity.type
_entity.pdbx_description
1 polymer ?
#
loop_
_entity_poly.entity_id
_entity_poly.type
_entity_poly.pdbx_seq_one_letter_code
_entity_poly.pdbx_strand_id
1 'polypeptide(L)'
;MLAAMALITATLFPGVAAAGDKAAGWAKWADRAELIYTSTLADNSMRIETACKGVTGVVIGQGFQFPYWGQSLIQVCDVLKAAEKESSTRRRRGQVCSDLKRLAKIMNKAEPVPEEPRAAVVAHDIGKMLLTLNEQSCG
;
A
#
# COMPACT_ATOMS: atom_id res chain seq x y z
N MET A 1 42.02 21.51 -41.26
CA MET A 1 40.60 21.11 -41.31
C MET A 1 40.29 20.29 -40.07
N LEU A 2 39.16 20.60 -39.43
CA LEU A 2 38.70 20.11 -38.14
C LEU A 2 38.36 18.61 -38.14
N ALA A 3 38.53 17.94 -37.00
CA ALA A 3 37.41 17.46 -36.16
C ALA A 3 37.92 16.43 -35.14
N ALA A 4 38.14 16.85 -33.89
CA ALA A 4 38.24 15.93 -32.76
C ALA A 4 36.82 15.74 -32.20
N MET A 5 36.23 14.59 -32.51
CA MET A 5 34.89 14.21 -32.09
C MET A 5 34.97 13.68 -30.66
N ALA A 6 34.66 14.54 -29.68
CA ALA A 6 34.60 14.16 -28.28
C ALA A 6 33.29 13.39 -28.02
N LEU A 7 33.39 12.07 -27.84
CA LEU A 7 32.30 11.26 -27.31
C LEU A 7 32.05 11.64 -25.85
N ILE A 8 30.91 12.27 -25.59
CA ILE A 8 30.36 12.40 -24.25
C ILE A 8 29.67 11.08 -23.91
N THR A 9 30.35 10.22 -23.17
CA THR A 9 29.76 9.04 -22.53
C THR A 9 28.93 9.48 -21.34
N ALA A 10 27.63 9.70 -21.56
CA ALA A 10 26.67 9.85 -20.48
C ALA A 10 26.55 8.52 -19.72
N THR A 11 27.13 8.47 -18.52
CA THR A 11 26.96 7.37 -17.59
C THR A 11 25.54 7.40 -17.03
N LEU A 12 24.68 6.53 -17.57
CA LEU A 12 23.36 6.23 -17.01
C LEU A 12 23.56 5.47 -15.69
N PHE A 13 23.73 6.19 -14.60
CA PHE A 13 23.51 5.62 -13.27
C PHE A 13 22.01 5.38 -13.08
N PRO A 14 21.57 4.19 -12.62
CA PRO A 14 20.19 3.99 -12.18
C PRO A 14 19.94 4.98 -11.04
N GLY A 15 19.10 5.97 -11.31
CA GLY A 15 18.92 7.14 -10.47
C GLY A 15 18.53 6.76 -9.05
N VAL A 16 19.32 7.24 -8.09
CA VAL A 16 18.86 7.38 -6.71
C VAL A 16 17.66 8.32 -6.78
N ALA A 17 16.46 7.85 -6.46
CA ALA A 17 15.28 8.70 -6.45
C ALA A 17 15.60 9.95 -5.62
N ALA A 18 15.29 11.14 -6.13
CA ALA A 18 15.57 12.35 -5.38
C ALA A 18 14.79 12.29 -4.06
N ALA A 19 15.33 12.86 -2.97
CA ALA A 19 14.62 12.90 -1.69
C ALA A 19 13.20 13.47 -1.81
N GLY A 20 12.98 14.38 -2.78
CA GLY A 20 11.66 14.90 -3.15
C GLY A 20 10.71 13.85 -3.72
N ASP A 21 11.18 12.90 -4.54
CA ASP A 21 10.36 11.81 -5.09
C ASP A 21 9.92 10.85 -3.98
N LYS A 22 10.79 10.64 -2.99
CA LYS A 22 10.50 9.81 -1.82
C LYS A 22 9.41 10.42 -0.94
N ALA A 23 9.54 11.70 -0.59
CA ALA A 23 8.54 12.42 0.21
C ALA A 23 7.17 12.47 -0.51
N ALA A 24 7.18 12.80 -1.81
CA ALA A 24 5.95 12.83 -2.61
C ALA A 24 5.28 11.45 -2.73
N GLY A 25 6.07 10.39 -2.86
CA GLY A 25 5.54 9.04 -2.90
C GLY A 25 4.90 8.62 -1.57
N TRP A 26 5.53 8.93 -0.44
CA TRP A 26 4.94 8.66 0.87
C TRP A 26 3.70 9.48 1.16
N ALA A 27 3.64 10.75 0.74
CA ALA A 27 2.43 11.56 0.84
C ALA A 27 1.26 10.92 0.08
N LYS A 28 1.48 10.52 -1.19
CA LYS A 28 0.47 9.80 -1.99
C LYS A 28 0.07 8.47 -1.36
N TRP A 29 1.03 7.76 -0.76
CA TRP A 29 0.78 6.52 -0.04
C TRP A 29 -0.13 6.77 1.17
N ALA A 30 0.17 7.78 1.98
CA ALA A 30 -0.60 8.13 3.17
C ALA A 30 -2.04 8.54 2.82
N ASP A 31 -2.21 9.44 1.86
CA ASP A 31 -3.52 9.89 1.40
C ASP A 31 -4.36 8.73 0.87
N ARG A 32 -3.71 7.80 0.16
CA ARG A 32 -4.36 6.59 -0.34
C ARG A 32 -4.77 5.65 0.79
N ALA A 33 -3.87 5.40 1.73
CA ALA A 33 -4.13 4.52 2.86
C ALA A 33 -5.27 5.06 3.74
N GLU A 34 -5.31 6.38 3.96
CA GLU A 34 -6.38 7.05 4.71
C GLU A 34 -7.73 6.96 4.01
N LEU A 35 -7.76 7.12 2.68
CA LEU A 35 -8.97 6.91 1.89
C LEU A 35 -9.48 5.45 1.98
N ILE A 36 -8.57 4.46 1.95
CA ILE A 36 -8.94 3.04 2.10
C ILE A 36 -9.50 2.79 3.51
N TYR A 37 -8.81 3.28 4.54
CA TYR A 37 -9.20 3.13 5.94
C TYR A 37 -10.60 3.72 6.19
N THR A 38 -10.81 4.98 5.84
CA THR A 38 -12.09 5.68 6.03
C THR A 38 -13.22 5.07 5.21
N SER A 39 -12.94 4.59 3.99
CA SER A 39 -13.93 3.89 3.17
C SER A 39 -14.35 2.55 3.77
N THR A 40 -13.42 1.86 4.42
CA THR A 40 -13.70 0.59 5.10
C THR A 40 -14.51 0.81 6.38
N LEU A 41 -14.17 1.83 7.17
CA LEU A 41 -14.97 2.20 8.36
C LEU A 41 -16.40 2.63 8.02
N ALA A 42 -16.61 3.18 6.83
CA ALA A 42 -17.93 3.55 6.35
C ALA A 42 -18.76 2.34 5.87
N ASP A 43 -18.22 1.12 5.93
CA ASP A 43 -18.84 -0.14 5.51
C ASP A 43 -19.50 -0.04 4.13
N ASN A 44 -18.77 0.55 3.18
CA ASN A 44 -19.27 0.87 1.86
C ASN A 44 -18.38 0.25 0.77
N SER A 45 -18.80 -0.92 0.30
CA SER A 45 -18.10 -1.72 -0.73
C SER A 45 -17.68 -0.92 -1.96
N MET A 46 -18.55 -0.05 -2.49
CA MET A 46 -18.25 0.80 -3.65
C MET A 46 -17.15 1.83 -3.35
N ARG A 47 -17.14 2.39 -2.13
CA ARG A 47 -16.08 3.30 -1.69
C ARG A 47 -14.76 2.55 -1.50
N ILE A 48 -14.78 1.35 -0.92
CA ILE A 48 -13.58 0.50 -0.80
C ILE A 48 -13.00 0.19 -2.18
N GLU A 49 -13.85 -0.19 -3.14
CA GLU A 49 -13.41 -0.49 -4.51
C GLU A 49 -12.76 0.73 -5.17
N THR A 50 -13.39 1.90 -5.02
CA THR A 50 -12.90 3.18 -5.54
C THR A 50 -11.59 3.59 -4.88
N ALA A 51 -11.50 3.51 -3.55
CA ALA A 51 -10.29 3.82 -2.79
C ALA A 51 -9.12 2.93 -3.22
N CYS A 52 -9.38 1.65 -3.46
CA CYS A 52 -8.39 0.70 -3.94
C CYS A 52 -7.99 0.86 -5.41
N LYS A 53 -8.75 1.62 -6.21
CA LYS A 53 -8.45 1.81 -7.63
C LYS A 53 -7.21 2.68 -7.83
N GLY A 54 -6.11 2.06 -8.27
CA GLY A 54 -4.84 2.76 -8.51
C GLY A 54 -3.84 2.66 -7.36
N VAL A 55 -4.13 1.87 -6.31
CA VAL A 55 -3.18 1.60 -5.21
C VAL A 55 -1.84 1.05 -5.75
N THR A 56 -1.88 0.19 -6.77
CA THR A 56 -0.69 -0.34 -7.43
C THR A 56 0.17 0.76 -8.06
N GLY A 57 -0.44 1.77 -8.69
CA GLY A 57 0.29 2.91 -9.25
C GLY A 57 0.93 3.77 -8.17
N VAL A 58 0.25 3.94 -7.02
CA VAL A 58 0.82 4.63 -5.85
C VAL A 58 2.01 3.87 -5.30
N VAL A 59 1.94 2.54 -5.20
CA VAL A 59 2.98 1.69 -4.58
C VAL A 59 4.15 1.38 -5.52
N ILE A 60 3.92 1.17 -6.81
CA ILE A 60 4.95 0.73 -7.77
C ILE A 60 5.46 1.90 -8.63
N GLY A 61 4.64 2.93 -8.84
CA GLY A 61 4.92 4.02 -9.77
C GLY A 61 5.73 5.18 -9.21
N GLN A 62 6.29 5.05 -8.00
CA GLN A 62 7.21 6.07 -7.48
C GLN A 62 8.63 5.63 -7.87
N GLY A 63 9.52 6.56 -8.21
CA GLY A 63 10.91 6.25 -8.59
C GLY A 63 11.76 5.57 -7.50
N PHE A 64 11.14 5.06 -6.43
CA PHE A 64 11.74 4.28 -5.35
C PHE A 64 10.82 3.12 -4.94
N GLN A 65 11.38 2.15 -4.23
CA GLN A 65 10.62 1.02 -3.70
C GLN A 65 10.22 1.27 -2.24
N PHE A 66 8.93 1.11 -1.94
CA PHE A 66 8.45 1.10 -0.56
C PHE A 66 9.00 -0.12 0.21
N PRO A 67 9.15 -0.03 1.54
CA PRO A 67 9.39 -1.21 2.37
C PRO A 67 8.22 -2.20 2.27
N TYR A 68 8.45 -3.43 2.71
CA TYR A 68 7.47 -4.52 2.58
C TYR A 68 6.08 -4.20 3.14
N TRP A 69 6.01 -3.51 4.29
CA TRP A 69 4.72 -3.09 4.85
C TRP A 69 4.01 -2.06 3.97
N GLY A 70 4.74 -1.10 3.39
CA GLY A 70 4.19 -0.13 2.45
C GLY A 70 3.72 -0.77 1.14
N GLN A 71 4.45 -1.77 0.64
CA GLN A 71 4.04 -2.55 -0.53
C GLN A 71 2.77 -3.37 -0.29
N SER A 72 2.57 -3.83 0.96
CA SER A 72 1.45 -4.68 1.35
C SER A 72 0.09 -3.98 1.28
N LEU A 73 0.04 -2.66 1.07
CA LEU A 73 -1.20 -1.91 0.84
C LEU A 73 -1.99 -2.44 -0.38
N ILE A 74 -1.30 -2.97 -1.40
CA ILE A 74 -1.95 -3.65 -2.53
C ILE A 74 -2.74 -4.87 -2.04
N GLN A 75 -2.10 -5.72 -1.24
CA GLN A 75 -2.73 -6.94 -0.71
C GLN A 75 -3.85 -6.62 0.29
N VAL A 76 -3.75 -5.51 1.03
CA VAL A 76 -4.84 -5.00 1.87
C VAL A 76 -6.08 -4.73 1.03
N CYS A 77 -5.92 -4.08 -0.12
CA CYS A 77 -7.05 -3.87 -1.03
C CYS A 77 -7.65 -5.17 -1.56
N ASP A 78 -6.82 -6.16 -1.88
CA ASP A 78 -7.31 -7.44 -2.37
C ASP A 78 -8.12 -8.20 -1.30
N VAL A 79 -7.63 -8.22 -0.05
CA VAL A 79 -8.35 -8.90 1.04
C VAL A 79 -9.63 -8.18 1.43
N LEU A 80 -9.64 -6.84 1.45
CA LEU A 80 -10.85 -6.06 1.75
C LEU A 80 -11.93 -6.34 0.69
N LYS A 81 -11.59 -6.26 -0.60
CA LYS A 81 -12.50 -6.63 -1.68
C LYS A 81 -12.97 -8.08 -1.62
N ALA A 82 -12.12 -8.99 -1.15
CA ALA A 82 -12.48 -10.40 -0.98
C ALA A 82 -13.39 -10.64 0.23
N ALA A 83 -13.26 -9.84 1.29
CA ALA A 83 -14.11 -9.88 2.48
C ALA A 83 -15.52 -9.36 2.17
N GLU A 84 -15.64 -8.28 1.38
CA GLU A 84 -16.93 -7.73 0.91
C GLU A 84 -17.71 -8.72 0.03
N LYS A 85 -16.99 -9.52 -0.74
CA LYS A 85 -17.61 -10.53 -1.60
C LYS A 85 -17.95 -11.74 -0.74
N GLU A 86 -19.19 -11.81 -0.28
CA GLU A 86 -19.74 -12.92 0.50
C GLU A 86 -19.29 -14.27 -0.10
N SER A 87 -18.36 -14.93 0.59
CA SER A 87 -17.73 -16.13 0.09
C SER A 87 -18.60 -17.34 0.42
N SER A 88 -19.24 -17.94 -0.58
CA SER A 88 -20.05 -19.15 -0.42
C SER A 88 -19.26 -20.40 0.02
N THR A 89 -17.92 -20.40 -0.07
CA THR A 89 -17.10 -21.57 0.24
C THR A 89 -16.27 -21.41 1.51
N ARG A 90 -16.23 -22.46 2.34
CA ARG A 90 -15.44 -22.52 3.58
C ARG A 90 -13.94 -22.26 3.35
N ARG A 91 -13.39 -22.78 2.24
CA ARG A 91 -11.98 -22.61 1.86
C ARG A 91 -11.63 -21.14 1.63
N ARG A 92 -12.46 -20.43 0.85
CA ARG A 92 -12.21 -19.02 0.52
C ARG A 92 -12.40 -18.12 1.74
N ARG A 93 -13.39 -18.40 2.60
CA ARG A 93 -13.51 -17.75 3.91
C ARG A 93 -12.25 -17.95 4.75
N GLY A 94 -11.76 -19.19 4.87
CA GLY A 94 -10.51 -19.48 5.60
C GLY A 94 -9.28 -18.72 5.06
N GLN A 95 -9.18 -18.57 3.73
CA GLN A 95 -8.12 -17.78 3.11
C GLN A 95 -8.22 -16.30 3.47
N VAL A 96 -9.41 -15.70 3.35
CA VAL A 96 -9.65 -14.29 3.72
C VAL A 96 -9.26 -14.04 5.19
N CYS A 97 -9.68 -14.92 6.11
CA CYS A 97 -9.32 -14.83 7.52
C CYS A 97 -7.80 -14.87 7.75
N SER A 98 -7.12 -15.81 7.08
CA SER A 98 -5.65 -15.92 7.15
C SER A 98 -4.96 -14.66 6.62
N ASP A 99 -5.46 -14.12 5.51
CA ASP A 99 -4.92 -12.91 4.87
C ASP A 99 -5.16 -11.67 5.73
N LEU A 100 -6.35 -11.49 6.32
CA LEU A 100 -6.65 -10.39 7.23
C LEU A 100 -5.67 -10.39 8.41
N LYS A 101 -5.49 -11.54 9.07
CA LYS A 101 -4.56 -11.69 10.20
C LYS A 101 -3.10 -11.49 9.80
N ARG A 102 -2.69 -11.98 8.62
CA ARG A 102 -1.32 -11.79 8.10
C ARG A 102 -1.06 -10.31 7.84
N LEU A 103 -1.94 -9.65 7.10
CA LEU A 103 -1.77 -8.26 6.68
C LEU A 103 -1.86 -7.30 7.87
N ALA A 104 -2.72 -7.59 8.85
CA ALA A 104 -2.72 -6.88 10.12
C ALA A 104 -1.33 -6.88 10.80
N LYS A 105 -0.68 -8.04 10.89
CA LYS A 105 0.67 -8.15 11.47
C LYS A 105 1.72 -7.39 10.68
N ILE A 106 1.59 -7.35 9.35
CA ILE A 106 2.52 -6.61 8.49
C ILE A 106 2.35 -5.11 8.69
N MET A 107 1.10 -4.63 8.64
CA MET A 107 0.78 -3.21 8.82
C MET A 107 1.13 -2.71 10.22
N ASN A 108 0.94 -3.54 11.25
CA ASN A 108 1.34 -3.21 12.62
C ASN A 108 2.85 -3.20 12.87
N LYS A 109 3.67 -3.57 11.88
CA LYS A 109 5.13 -3.42 11.89
C LYS A 109 5.61 -2.20 11.12
N ALA A 110 4.70 -1.29 10.76
CA ALA A 110 5.08 -0.06 10.09
C ALA A 110 6.10 0.72 10.92
N GLU A 111 7.17 1.14 10.27
CA GLU A 111 8.23 1.93 10.87
C GLU A 111 7.97 3.43 10.60
N PRO A 112 8.42 4.34 11.49
CA PRO A 112 8.30 5.77 11.25
C PRO A 112 8.91 6.18 9.91
N VAL A 113 8.17 7.02 9.18
CA VAL A 113 8.60 7.62 7.91
C VAL A 113 8.86 9.11 8.17
N PRO A 114 10.12 9.56 8.30
CA PRO A 114 10.42 10.95 8.63
C PRO A 114 9.82 11.97 7.66
N GLU A 115 9.75 11.61 6.37
CA GLU A 115 9.25 12.49 5.32
C GLU A 115 7.72 12.61 5.30
N GLU A 116 6.99 11.65 5.88
CA GLU A 116 5.54 11.66 6.02
C GLU A 116 5.12 10.82 7.24
N PRO A 117 5.11 11.42 8.44
CA PRO A 117 4.83 10.69 9.68
C PRO A 117 3.44 10.03 9.73
N ARG A 118 2.46 10.54 8.95
CA ARG A 118 1.12 9.92 8.91
C ARG A 118 1.15 8.49 8.37
N ALA A 119 2.10 8.15 7.51
CA ALA A 119 2.15 6.84 6.85
C ALA A 119 2.20 5.69 7.85
N ALA A 120 3.04 5.80 8.89
CA ALA A 120 3.13 4.76 9.93
C ALA A 120 1.85 4.71 10.77
N VAL A 121 1.28 5.87 11.13
CA VAL A 121 0.05 5.97 11.93
C VAL A 121 -1.12 5.28 11.22
N VAL A 122 -1.37 5.64 9.96
CA VAL A 122 -2.48 5.06 9.18
C VAL A 122 -2.24 3.58 8.88
N ALA A 123 -0.99 3.14 8.71
CA ALA A 123 -0.68 1.72 8.61
C ALA A 123 -1.09 0.96 9.87
N HIS A 124 -0.75 1.46 11.06
CA HIS A 124 -1.18 0.84 12.32
C HIS A 124 -2.70 0.81 12.47
N ASP A 125 -3.40 1.87 12.04
CA ASP A 125 -4.86 1.92 12.13
C ASP A 125 -5.53 0.94 11.16
N ILE A 126 -5.00 0.80 9.93
CA ILE A 126 -5.38 -0.29 9.03
C ILE A 126 -5.10 -1.65 9.68
N GLY A 127 -3.93 -1.81 10.33
CA GLY A 127 -3.55 -3.04 11.01
C GLY A 127 -4.56 -3.47 12.08
N LYS A 128 -5.02 -2.53 12.91
CA LYS A 128 -6.07 -2.75 13.91
C LYS A 128 -7.41 -3.08 13.26
N MET A 129 -7.81 -2.31 12.24
CA MET A 129 -9.06 -2.51 11.50
C MET A 129 -9.14 -3.93 10.89
N LEU A 130 -8.04 -4.42 10.30
CA LEU A 130 -7.98 -5.77 9.74
C LEU A 130 -8.13 -6.86 10.82
N LEU A 131 -7.64 -6.64 12.04
CA LEU A 131 -7.88 -7.56 13.17
C LEU A 131 -9.35 -7.57 13.57
N THR A 132 -9.97 -6.40 13.66
CA THR A 132 -11.40 -6.28 13.98
C THR A 132 -12.26 -6.98 12.93
N LEU A 133 -11.99 -6.78 11.64
CA LEU A 133 -12.70 -7.47 10.55
C LEU A 133 -12.51 -9.00 10.63
N ASN A 134 -11.30 -9.45 10.97
CA ASN A 134 -11.03 -10.87 11.16
C ASN A 134 -11.83 -11.44 12.34
N GLU A 135 -11.90 -10.75 13.47
CA GLU A 135 -12.69 -11.19 14.63
C GLU A 135 -14.18 -11.27 14.31
N GLN A 136 -14.73 -10.28 13.60
CA GLN A 136 -16.14 -10.25 13.20
C GLN A 136 -16.48 -11.33 12.16
N SER A 137 -15.59 -11.58 11.20
CA SER A 137 -15.87 -12.44 10.05
C SER A 137 -15.44 -13.89 10.24
N CYS A 138 -14.54 -14.16 11.20
CA CYS A 138 -13.85 -15.44 11.35
C CYS A 138 -13.85 -15.99 12.77
N GLY A 139 -14.31 -15.20 13.75
CA GLY A 139 -14.61 -15.65 15.10
C GLY A 139 -15.82 -16.57 15.18
#